data_AF-A0A831UD65-F1
#
_entry.id   AF-A0A831UD65-F1
#
_cell.length_a   1.000
_cell.length_b   1.000
_cell.length_c   1.000
_cell.angle_alpha   90.00
_cell.angle_beta   90.00
_cell.angle_gamma   90.00
#
_symmetry.space_group_name_H-M   'P 1'
#
loop_
_entity.id
_entity.type
_entity.pdbx_description
1 polymer ?
#
loop_
_entity_poly.entity_id
_entity_poly.type
_entity_poly.pdbx_seq_one_letter_code
_entity_poly.pdbx_strand_id
1 'polypeptide(L)'
;MTRVLLGPRALWLLWLCMLFTVTALSGRACAEDAGLAAGPSYPADRLWVAPLEQEGGWAAHVDVTYPEGQEADSPLVLTCLVERRSSLPQIKVRFILLEPGGQVLHEDAKVLALNEGEDTCEFHGDLTDQPPGVYRARFIWYDRPRHEVGRREFEVRRMSLAGLELRLAQAGAGLSSLQMLLEGAGE
;
A
#
# COMPACT_ATOMS: atom_id res chain seq x y z
N MET A 1 -7.24 69.07 16.33
CA MET A 1 -6.33 67.93 16.57
C MET A 1 -7.18 66.70 16.86
N THR A 2 -7.39 65.85 15.85
CA THR A 2 -8.30 64.69 15.94
C THR A 2 -7.46 63.42 15.88
N ARG A 3 -7.39 62.67 16.99
CA ARG A 3 -6.73 61.36 17.05
C ARG A 3 -7.73 60.30 16.60
N VAL A 4 -7.45 59.63 15.48
CA VAL A 4 -8.22 58.48 14.99
C VAL A 4 -7.69 57.23 15.71
N LEU A 5 -8.52 56.63 16.57
CA LEU A 5 -8.26 55.35 17.24
C LEU A 5 -8.70 54.23 16.29
N LEU A 6 -7.75 53.52 15.67
CA LEU A 6 -8.03 52.27 14.96
C LEU A 6 -8.33 51.16 15.98
N GLY A 7 -9.55 50.64 15.94
CA GLY A 7 -9.97 49.52 16.79
C GLY A 7 -9.36 48.18 16.34
N PRO A 8 -9.34 47.17 17.24
CA PRO A 8 -8.69 45.86 17.04
C PRO A 8 -9.26 45.03 15.87
N ARG A 9 -10.43 45.41 15.34
CA ARG A 9 -11.03 44.79 14.15
C ARG A 9 -10.35 45.19 12.83
N ALA A 10 -9.69 46.35 12.78
CA ALA A 10 -8.97 46.79 11.58
C ALA A 10 -7.63 46.06 11.39
N LEU A 11 -7.04 45.56 12.49
CA LEU A 11 -5.80 44.77 12.47
C LEU A 11 -5.99 43.37 11.85
N TRP A 12 -7.18 42.78 11.97
CA TRP A 12 -7.48 41.45 11.41
C TRP A 12 -7.61 41.47 9.88
N LEU A 13 -8.14 42.55 9.30
CA LEU A 13 -8.27 42.69 7.84
C LEU A 13 -6.91 42.93 7.14
N LEU A 14 -5.97 43.63 7.79
CA LEU A 14 -4.61 43.82 7.27
C LEU A 14 -3.80 42.51 7.22
N TRP A 15 -4.08 41.56 8.11
CA TRP A 15 -3.39 40.26 8.12
C TRP A 15 -3.84 39.36 6.96
N LEU A 16 -5.11 39.41 6.57
CA LEU A 16 -5.65 38.58 5.49
C LEU A 16 -5.18 39.02 4.09
N CYS A 17 -4.86 40.31 3.90
CA CYS A 17 -4.31 40.80 2.63
C CYS A 17 -2.82 40.46 2.42
N MET A 18 -2.04 40.20 3.48
CA MET A 18 -0.62 39.83 3.37
C MET A 18 -0.40 38.39 2.89
N LEU A 19 -1.40 37.51 3.00
CA LEU A 19 -1.30 36.10 2.58
C LEU A 19 -1.56 35.88 1.08
N PHE A 20 -2.05 36.88 0.34
CA PHE A 20 -2.34 36.77 -1.09
C PHE A 20 -1.25 37.32 -2.02
N THR A 21 -0.11 37.78 -1.49
CA THR A 21 0.97 38.42 -2.26
C THR A 21 2.28 37.62 -2.31
N VAL A 22 2.24 36.29 -2.13
CA VAL A 22 3.42 35.39 -2.27
C VAL A 22 3.34 34.52 -3.53
N THR A 23 2.48 34.84 -4.50
CA THR A 23 2.32 34.08 -5.75
C THR A 23 2.61 34.88 -7.00
N ALA A 24 3.48 35.88 -6.92
CA ALA A 24 3.97 36.58 -8.10
C ALA A 24 5.38 37.11 -7.85
N LEU A 25 6.40 36.29 -8.12
CA LEU A 25 7.66 36.68 -8.77
C LEU A 25 8.67 35.53 -8.65
N SER A 26 8.84 34.79 -9.75
CA SER A 26 10.01 34.01 -10.19
C SER A 26 9.45 33.11 -11.28
N GLY A 27 9.68 33.29 -12.57
CA GLY A 27 10.75 33.94 -13.30
C GLY A 27 10.76 33.21 -14.63
N ARG A 28 10.29 33.87 -15.69
CA ARG A 28 10.42 33.36 -17.06
C ARG A 28 11.89 33.43 -17.44
N ALA A 29 12.54 32.27 -17.60
CA ALA A 29 13.70 32.11 -18.46
C ALA A 29 13.22 31.33 -19.70
N CYS A 30 13.53 31.88 -20.87
CA CYS A 30 13.17 31.35 -22.17
C CYS A 30 14.43 30.83 -22.86
N ALA A 31 14.24 29.80 -23.69
CA ALA A 31 15.19 29.23 -24.66
C ALA A 31 16.31 28.38 -24.00
N GLU A 32 16.74 27.23 -24.53
CA GLU A 32 16.79 26.76 -25.92
C GLU A 32 16.57 25.22 -26.00
N ASP A 33 16.13 24.76 -27.18
CA ASP A 33 16.15 23.35 -27.60
C ASP A 33 17.53 22.73 -27.37
N ALA A 34 17.63 21.84 -26.40
CA ALA A 34 18.63 20.77 -26.37
C ALA A 34 17.85 19.48 -26.18
N GLY A 35 18.03 18.55 -27.12
CA GLY A 35 17.18 17.38 -27.32
C GLY A 35 16.73 16.72 -26.03
N LEU A 36 15.46 16.31 -26.02
CA LEU A 36 14.86 15.39 -25.05
C LEU A 36 15.77 14.17 -24.88
N ALA A 37 16.79 14.32 -24.02
CA ALA A 37 17.29 13.24 -23.22
C ALA A 37 16.05 12.79 -22.46
N ALA A 38 15.49 11.66 -22.88
CA ALA A 38 14.62 10.88 -22.05
C ALA A 38 15.30 10.85 -20.67
N GLY A 39 14.78 11.63 -19.72
CA GLY A 39 15.09 11.40 -18.32
C GLY A 39 14.83 9.92 -18.06
N PRO A 40 15.63 9.27 -17.18
CA PRO A 40 15.46 7.85 -16.95
C PRO A 40 13.99 7.56 -16.71
N SER A 41 13.37 6.75 -17.57
CA SER A 41 12.02 6.27 -17.30
C SER A 41 12.15 5.36 -16.10
N TYR A 42 11.86 5.89 -14.92
CA TYR A 42 11.92 5.11 -13.69
C TYR A 42 10.90 3.97 -13.81
N PRO A 43 11.28 2.72 -13.47
CA PRO A 43 10.34 1.60 -13.51
C PRO A 43 9.24 1.77 -12.46
N ALA A 44 8.06 1.24 -12.78
CA ALA A 44 6.81 1.38 -12.02
C ALA A 44 6.92 0.94 -10.54
N ASP A 45 6.06 1.52 -9.69
CA ASP A 45 5.84 1.10 -8.30
C ASP A 45 5.63 -0.43 -8.24
N ARG A 46 6.02 -1.08 -7.13
CA ARG A 46 5.89 -2.55 -6.98
C ARG A 46 5.07 -2.94 -5.77
N LEU A 47 4.36 -4.06 -5.89
CA LEU A 47 3.69 -4.73 -4.79
C LEU A 47 4.57 -5.86 -4.25
N TRP A 48 4.64 -5.93 -2.93
CA TRP A 48 5.26 -7.05 -2.22
C TRP A 48 4.23 -7.67 -1.29
N VAL A 49 4.06 -8.98 -1.37
CA VAL A 49 3.10 -9.73 -0.57
C VAL A 49 3.86 -10.69 0.33
N ALA A 50 3.56 -10.66 1.63
CA ALA A 50 4.15 -11.54 2.62
C ALA A 50 3.08 -12.19 3.49
N PRO A 51 3.19 -13.50 3.79
CA PRO A 51 2.26 -14.14 4.72
C PRO A 51 2.44 -13.59 6.13
N LEU A 52 1.32 -13.37 6.85
CA LEU A 52 1.32 -12.96 8.24
C LEU A 52 0.86 -14.09 9.16
N GLU A 53 -0.40 -14.46 9.03
CA GLU A 53 -1.06 -15.39 9.94
C GLU A 53 -1.90 -16.39 9.14
N GLN A 54 -1.92 -17.62 9.62
CA GLN A 54 -2.76 -18.67 9.07
C GLN A 54 -3.41 -19.41 10.24
N GLU A 55 -4.73 -19.31 10.32
CA GLU A 55 -5.54 -20.16 11.18
C GLU A 55 -6.23 -21.19 10.31
N GLY A 56 -5.72 -22.43 10.39
CA GLY A 56 -6.23 -23.54 9.61
C GLY A 56 -7.60 -24.01 10.11
N GLY A 57 -8.49 -24.27 9.16
CA GLY A 57 -9.76 -24.96 9.43
C GLY A 57 -9.62 -26.47 9.32
N TRP A 58 -10.35 -27.20 10.15
CA TRP A 58 -10.40 -28.67 10.09
C TRP A 58 -11.16 -29.18 8.84
N ALA A 59 -12.08 -28.37 8.30
CA ALA A 59 -13.01 -28.80 7.27
C ALA A 59 -12.53 -28.57 5.83
N ALA A 60 -11.69 -27.56 5.61
CA ALA A 60 -11.11 -27.18 4.33
C ALA A 60 -9.77 -26.48 4.53
N HIS A 61 -8.85 -26.67 3.59
CA HIS A 61 -7.58 -25.96 3.52
C HIS A 61 -7.64 -24.95 2.38
N VAL A 62 -7.13 -23.74 2.64
CA VAL A 62 -7.08 -22.67 1.66
C VAL A 62 -5.64 -22.23 1.49
N ASP A 63 -5.09 -22.51 0.33
CA ASP A 63 -3.83 -21.99 -0.13
C ASP A 63 -4.04 -20.78 -1.02
N VAL A 64 -3.25 -19.74 -0.81
CA VAL A 64 -3.35 -18.53 -1.63
C VAL A 64 -1.98 -18.28 -2.22
N THR A 65 -1.94 -18.29 -3.55
CA THR A 65 -0.76 -17.93 -4.34
C THR A 65 -0.91 -16.50 -4.85
N TYR A 66 0.22 -15.84 -5.00
CA TYR A 66 0.32 -14.46 -5.47
C TYR A 66 1.43 -14.36 -6.51
N PRO A 67 1.29 -13.52 -7.56
CA PRO A 67 2.33 -13.30 -8.54
C PRO A 67 3.50 -12.58 -7.88
N GLU A 68 4.71 -13.11 -8.04
CA GLU A 68 5.93 -12.45 -7.55
C GLU A 68 6.23 -11.20 -8.37
N GLY A 69 6.46 -10.07 -7.69
CA GLY A 69 6.96 -8.85 -8.33
C GLY A 69 5.94 -8.11 -9.20
N GLN A 70 4.65 -8.18 -8.86
CA GLN A 70 3.58 -7.47 -9.56
C GLN A 70 3.79 -5.94 -9.54
N GLU A 71 3.53 -5.30 -10.69
CA GLU A 71 3.50 -3.84 -10.81
C GLU A 71 2.35 -3.28 -9.97
N ALA A 72 2.58 -2.19 -9.23
CA ALA A 72 1.57 -1.61 -8.34
C ALA A 72 0.43 -0.90 -9.06
N ASP A 73 0.63 -0.61 -10.34
CA ASP A 73 -0.36 -0.01 -11.23
C ASP A 73 -1.34 -1.07 -11.77
N SER A 74 -1.09 -2.35 -11.46
CA SER A 74 -1.95 -3.47 -11.81
C SER A 74 -2.78 -3.92 -10.60
N PRO A 75 -4.02 -4.41 -10.81
CA PRO A 75 -4.84 -4.92 -9.72
C PRO A 75 -4.18 -6.15 -9.11
N LEU A 76 -4.01 -6.15 -7.78
CA LEU A 76 -3.51 -7.30 -7.02
C LEU A 76 -4.37 -8.53 -7.34
N VAL A 77 -3.75 -9.58 -7.89
CA VAL A 77 -4.45 -10.84 -8.18
C VAL A 77 -3.95 -11.90 -7.20
N LEU A 78 -4.89 -12.48 -6.44
CA LEU A 78 -4.61 -13.53 -5.49
C LEU A 78 -5.41 -14.77 -5.88
N THR A 79 -4.72 -15.86 -6.20
CA THR A 79 -5.34 -17.11 -6.60
C THR A 79 -5.49 -18.00 -5.37
N CYS A 80 -6.73 -18.34 -5.07
CA CYS A 80 -7.12 -19.13 -3.92
C CYS A 80 -7.41 -20.57 -4.38
N LEU A 81 -6.64 -21.50 -3.85
CA LEU A 81 -6.80 -22.94 -3.98
C LEU A 81 -7.51 -23.49 -2.75
N VAL A 82 -8.65 -24.13 -2.95
CA VAL A 82 -9.46 -24.65 -1.85
C VAL A 82 -9.49 -26.17 -1.92
N GLU A 83 -8.82 -26.80 -0.97
CA GLU A 83 -8.78 -28.25 -0.82
C GLU A 83 -9.78 -28.71 0.24
N ARG A 84 -10.62 -29.67 -0.16
CA ARG A 84 -11.62 -30.25 0.73
C ARG A 84 -10.98 -31.27 1.69
N ARG A 85 -11.15 -31.07 3.01
CA ARG A 85 -10.73 -32.04 4.04
C ARG A 85 -11.88 -32.85 4.66
N SER A 86 -13.11 -32.38 4.48
CA SER A 86 -14.33 -33.02 5.01
C SER A 86 -15.49 -32.91 4.02
N SER A 87 -16.58 -33.67 4.20
CA SER A 87 -17.74 -33.62 3.33
C SER A 87 -18.56 -32.33 3.52
N LEU A 88 -18.06 -31.21 2.99
CA LEU A 88 -18.79 -29.96 2.88
C LEU A 88 -19.37 -29.83 1.47
N PRO A 89 -20.69 -29.55 1.34
CA PRO A 89 -21.30 -29.36 0.01
C PRO A 89 -20.86 -28.05 -0.64
N GLN A 90 -20.58 -27.02 0.15
CA GLN A 90 -20.12 -25.73 -0.31
C GLN A 90 -19.26 -25.03 0.75
N ILE A 91 -18.46 -24.08 0.29
CA ILE A 91 -17.68 -23.18 1.14
C ILE A 91 -17.78 -21.76 0.59
N LYS A 92 -17.92 -20.78 1.46
CA LYS A 92 -17.84 -19.37 1.08
C LYS A 92 -16.47 -18.85 1.45
N VAL A 93 -15.70 -18.37 0.49
CA VAL A 93 -14.44 -17.65 0.71
C VAL A 93 -14.70 -16.17 0.54
N ARG A 94 -14.32 -15.37 1.55
CA ARG A 94 -14.43 -13.92 1.58
C ARG A 94 -13.02 -13.33 1.55
N PHE A 95 -12.77 -12.42 0.63
CA PHE A 95 -11.57 -11.63 0.52
C PHE A 95 -11.85 -10.21 1.01
N ILE A 96 -10.96 -9.68 1.85
CA ILE A 96 -11.06 -8.33 2.40
C ILE A 96 -9.68 -7.69 2.28
N LEU A 97 -9.60 -6.54 1.61
CA LEU A 97 -8.42 -5.69 1.56
C LEU A 97 -8.60 -4.51 2.51
N LEU A 98 -7.63 -4.30 3.38
CA LEU A 98 -7.68 -3.32 4.46
C LEU A 98 -6.55 -2.29 4.31
N GLU A 99 -6.88 -1.02 4.57
CA GLU A 99 -5.91 0.05 4.79
C GLU A 99 -5.09 -0.17 6.08
N PRO A 100 -3.94 0.53 6.24
CA PRO A 100 -3.20 0.54 7.50
C PRO A 100 -4.05 0.85 8.74
N GLY A 101 -5.09 1.68 8.59
CA GLY A 101 -6.02 2.05 9.67
C GLY A 101 -7.11 1.00 9.96
N GLY A 102 -7.14 -0.11 9.22
CA GLY A 102 -8.16 -1.17 9.34
C GLY A 102 -9.47 -0.87 8.62
N GLN A 103 -9.54 0.21 7.83
CA GLN A 103 -10.68 0.50 6.95
C GLN A 103 -10.70 -0.50 5.78
N VAL A 104 -11.89 -0.95 5.38
CA VAL A 104 -12.07 -1.83 4.22
C VAL A 104 -11.96 -1.00 2.94
N LEU A 105 -10.98 -1.34 2.10
CA LEU A 105 -10.82 -0.82 0.75
C LEU A 105 -11.64 -1.60 -0.27
N HIS A 106 -11.58 -2.92 -0.15
CA HIS A 106 -12.20 -3.83 -1.10
C HIS A 106 -12.70 -5.07 -0.39
N GLU A 107 -13.84 -5.57 -0.84
CA GLU A 107 -14.41 -6.82 -0.35
C GLU A 107 -15.03 -7.59 -1.51
N ASP A 108 -14.69 -8.87 -1.60
CA ASP A 108 -15.29 -9.80 -2.55
C ASP A 108 -15.58 -11.14 -1.84
N ALA A 109 -16.51 -11.91 -2.38
CA ALA A 109 -16.81 -13.24 -1.85
C ALA A 109 -17.28 -14.19 -2.94
N LYS A 110 -16.73 -15.41 -2.91
CA LYS A 110 -17.08 -16.49 -3.83
C LYS A 110 -17.61 -17.69 -3.06
N VAL A 111 -18.64 -18.33 -3.61
CA VAL A 111 -19.19 -19.58 -3.08
C VAL A 111 -18.75 -20.69 -4.03
N LEU A 112 -18.04 -21.68 -3.49
CA LEU A 112 -17.50 -22.80 -4.23
C LEU A 112 -18.31 -24.05 -3.88
N ALA A 113 -18.79 -24.75 -4.91
CA ALA A 113 -19.48 -26.03 -4.77
C ALA A 113 -18.42 -27.14 -4.82
N LEU A 114 -18.09 -27.71 -3.65
CA LEU A 114 -17.01 -28.69 -3.52
C LEU A 114 -17.52 -30.09 -3.91
N ASN A 115 -17.81 -30.26 -5.20
CA ASN A 115 -18.46 -31.46 -5.72
C ASN A 115 -17.57 -32.71 -5.61
N GLU A 116 -16.24 -32.58 -5.74
CA GLU A 116 -15.22 -33.54 -5.31
C GLU A 116 -13.82 -32.98 -5.64
N GLY A 117 -12.88 -33.01 -4.69
CA GLY A 117 -11.49 -32.60 -4.92
C GLY A 117 -11.14 -31.16 -4.50
N GLU A 118 -10.53 -30.44 -5.42
CA GLU A 118 -9.91 -29.11 -5.29
C GLU A 118 -10.63 -28.13 -6.21
N ASP A 119 -10.83 -26.89 -5.75
CA ASP A 119 -11.43 -25.82 -6.55
C ASP A 119 -10.59 -24.56 -6.46
N THR A 120 -10.54 -23.78 -7.55
CA THR A 120 -9.66 -22.62 -7.67
C THR A 120 -10.49 -21.38 -7.99
N CYS A 121 -10.21 -20.28 -7.29
CA CYS A 121 -10.85 -19.01 -7.58
C CYS A 121 -9.88 -17.84 -7.40
N GLU A 122 -10.06 -16.80 -8.22
CA GLU A 122 -9.21 -15.60 -8.15
C GLU A 122 -9.91 -14.47 -7.40
N PHE A 123 -9.16 -13.69 -6.66
CA PHE A 123 -9.64 -12.47 -6.03
C PHE A 123 -8.79 -11.30 -6.52
N HIS A 124 -9.45 -10.17 -6.75
CA HIS A 124 -8.83 -8.97 -7.28
C HIS A 124 -8.96 -7.85 -6.26
N GLY A 125 -7.85 -7.15 -5.98
CA GLY A 125 -7.85 -5.94 -5.16
C GLY A 125 -7.18 -4.81 -5.93
N ASP A 126 -7.82 -3.65 -6.03
CA ASP A 126 -7.21 -2.50 -6.69
C ASP A 126 -6.54 -1.59 -5.68
N LEU A 127 -5.23 -1.37 -5.85
CA LEU A 127 -4.42 -0.47 -5.04
C LEU A 127 -3.85 0.70 -5.86
N THR A 128 -4.26 0.84 -7.13
CA THR A 128 -3.67 1.80 -8.10
C THR A 128 -3.76 3.24 -7.61
N ASP A 129 -4.88 3.61 -6.98
CA ASP A 129 -5.11 4.96 -6.45
C ASP A 129 -4.66 5.13 -4.97
N GLN A 130 -4.14 4.07 -4.35
CA GLN A 130 -3.82 4.06 -2.93
C GLN A 130 -2.38 4.49 -2.66
N PRO A 131 -2.08 5.32 -1.64
CA PRO A 131 -0.72 5.78 -1.41
C PRO A 131 0.25 4.62 -1.10
N PRO A 132 1.57 4.81 -1.27
CA PRO A 132 2.56 3.85 -0.78
C PRO A 132 2.35 3.56 0.72
N GLY A 133 2.35 2.29 1.10
CA GLY A 133 1.90 1.88 2.43
C GLY A 133 1.85 0.38 2.64
N VAL A 134 1.43 -0.02 3.85
CA VAL A 134 1.29 -1.41 4.28
C VAL A 134 -0.19 -1.72 4.47
N TYR A 135 -0.73 -2.51 3.55
CA TYR A 135 -2.11 -2.97 3.52
C TYR A 135 -2.21 -4.40 4.06
N ARG A 136 -3.42 -4.84 4.40
CA ARG A 136 -3.66 -6.24 4.75
C ARG A 136 -4.69 -6.86 3.84
N ALA A 137 -4.35 -8.00 3.26
CA ALA A 137 -5.28 -8.87 2.55
C ALA A 137 -5.68 -10.03 3.48
N ARG A 138 -6.98 -10.20 3.70
CA ARG A 138 -7.54 -11.24 4.58
C ARG A 138 -8.48 -12.14 3.78
N PHE A 139 -8.23 -13.43 3.87
CA PHE A 139 -9.12 -14.48 3.40
C PHE A 139 -9.79 -15.13 4.59
N ILE A 140 -11.11 -15.23 4.56
CA ILE A 140 -11.90 -15.90 5.59
C ILE A 140 -12.81 -16.89 4.89
N TRP A 141 -12.86 -18.13 5.36
CA TRP A 141 -13.77 -19.12 4.79
C TRP A 141 -14.79 -19.63 5.80
N TYR A 142 -15.99 -19.91 5.28
CA TYR A 142 -17.17 -20.24 6.06
C TYR A 142 -17.81 -21.54 5.52
N ASP A 143 -18.10 -22.50 6.40
CA ASP A 143 -18.85 -23.72 6.05
C ASP A 143 -20.37 -23.45 5.94
N ARG A 144 -20.85 -22.47 6.70
CA ARG A 144 -22.24 -22.04 6.84
C ARG A 144 -22.29 -20.52 7.07
N PRO A 145 -23.44 -19.86 6.82
CA PRO A 145 -23.54 -18.42 7.05
C PRO A 145 -23.10 -18.03 8.46
N ARG A 146 -22.09 -17.16 8.55
CA ARG A 146 -21.50 -16.64 9.80
C ARG A 146 -20.72 -17.65 10.66
N HIS A 147 -20.47 -18.87 10.20
CA HIS A 147 -19.59 -19.81 10.90
C HIS A 147 -18.21 -19.82 10.25
N GLU A 148 -17.30 -19.05 10.82
CA GLU A 148 -15.90 -18.98 10.38
C GLU A 148 -15.19 -20.28 10.75
N VAL A 149 -14.58 -20.91 9.76
CA VAL A 149 -13.83 -22.15 9.96
C VAL A 149 -12.32 -21.96 9.78
N GLY A 150 -11.88 -20.85 9.22
CA GLY A 150 -10.48 -20.49 9.17
C GLY A 150 -10.23 -19.16 8.46
N ARG A 151 -8.99 -18.68 8.61
CA ARG A 151 -8.53 -17.42 8.04
C ARG A 151 -7.07 -17.49 7.59
N ARG A 152 -6.72 -16.65 6.61
CA ARG A 152 -5.35 -16.42 6.16
C ARG A 152 -5.13 -14.94 5.91
N GLU A 153 -4.05 -14.40 6.44
CA GLU A 153 -3.69 -12.99 6.31
C GLU A 153 -2.36 -12.80 5.59
N PHE A 154 -2.33 -11.77 4.76
CA PHE A 154 -1.15 -11.30 4.05
C PHE A 154 -0.94 -9.83 4.30
N GLU A 155 0.32 -9.46 4.44
CA GLU A 155 0.76 -8.08 4.36
C GLU A 155 1.03 -7.75 2.89
N VAL A 156 0.40 -6.69 2.39
CA VAL A 156 0.59 -6.19 1.02
C VAL A 156 1.26 -4.83 1.12
N ARG A 157 2.52 -4.75 0.73
CA ARG A 157 3.28 -3.49 0.72
C ARG A 157 3.25 -2.90 -0.67
N ARG A 158 2.72 -1.68 -0.80
CA ARG A 158 2.95 -0.84 -1.98
C ARG A 158 4.17 0.02 -1.71
N MET A 159 5.22 -0.20 -2.47
CA MET A 159 6.49 0.50 -2.28
C MET A 159 6.83 1.29 -3.54
N SER A 160 7.19 2.56 -3.34
CA SER A 160 7.82 3.35 -4.39
C SER A 160 9.30 3.02 -4.46
N LEU A 161 9.82 2.82 -5.68
CA LEU A 161 11.24 2.55 -5.87
C LEU A 161 12.11 3.72 -5.36
N ALA A 162 11.65 4.96 -5.55
CA ALA A 162 12.31 6.14 -4.99
C ALA A 162 12.43 6.08 -3.45
N GLY A 163 11.42 5.53 -2.76
CA GLY A 163 11.48 5.30 -1.31
C GLY A 163 12.43 4.17 -0.92
N LEU A 164 12.56 3.15 -1.77
CA LEU A 164 13.52 2.05 -1.63
C LEU A 164 14.97 2.53 -1.81
N GLU A 165 15.25 3.26 -2.88
CA GLU A 165 16.56 3.82 -3.18
C GLU A 165 17.01 4.80 -2.10
N LEU A 166 16.11 5.64 -1.60
CA LEU A 166 16.42 6.52 -0.47
C LEU A 166 16.80 5.73 0.79
N ARG A 167 16.06 4.66 1.11
CA ARG A 167 16.37 3.79 2.26
C ARG A 167 17.67 3.02 2.07
N LEU A 168 17.95 2.54 0.86
CA LEU A 168 19.21 1.87 0.52
C LEU A 168 20.40 2.82 0.58
N ALA A 169 20.26 4.04 0.05
CA ALA A 169 21.29 5.08 0.13
C ALA A 169 21.56 5.48 1.59
N GLN A 170 20.52 5.62 2.41
CA GLN A 170 20.65 5.88 3.84
C GLN A 170 21.30 4.73 4.60
N ALA A 171 20.93 3.47 4.29
CA ALA A 171 21.54 2.29 4.90
C ALA A 171 23.01 2.13 4.51
N GLY A 172 23.36 2.37 3.25
CA GLY A 172 24.74 2.37 2.76
C GLY A 172 25.59 3.45 3.44
N ALA A 173 25.07 4.68 3.56
CA ALA A 173 25.74 5.75 4.29
C ALA A 173 25.94 5.43 5.79
N GLY A 174 24.97 4.74 6.41
CA GLY A 174 25.07 4.27 7.80
C GLY A 174 26.17 3.23 8.02
N LEU A 175 26.33 2.29 7.08
CA LEU A 175 27.40 1.28 7.13
C LEU A 175 28.80 1.88 6.98
N SER A 176 28.97 2.84 6.06
CA SER A 176 30.24 3.56 5.91
C SER A 176 30.59 4.39 7.15
N SER A 177 29.57 4.95 7.83
CA SER A 177 29.76 5.74 9.06
C SER A 177 30.17 4.86 10.25
N LEU A 178 29.60 3.66 10.39
CA LEU A 178 29.98 2.69 11.42
C LEU A 178 31.39 2.13 11.21
N GLN A 179 31.78 1.92 9.94
CA GLN A 179 33.11 1.45 9.61
C GLN A 179 34.20 2.49 9.96
N MET A 180 33.98 3.77 9.65
CA MET A 180 34.91 4.84 10.06
C MET A 180 35.00 5.01 11.59
N LEU A 181 33.91 4.81 12.33
CA LEU A 181 33.92 4.87 13.81
C LEU A 181 34.66 3.69 14.44
N LEU A 182 34.60 2.51 13.84
CA LEU A 182 35.33 1.33 14.31
C LEU A 182 36.83 1.42 14.01
N GLU A 183 37.21 2.04 12.89
CA GLU A 183 38.62 2.28 12.54
C GLU A 183 39.27 3.38 13.42
N GLY A 184 38.50 4.37 13.88
CA GLY A 184 38.98 5.44 14.77
C GLY A 184 39.01 5.10 16.27
N ALA A 185 38.37 4.00 16.70
CA ALA A 185 38.34 3.58 18.11
C ALA A 185 39.43 2.55 18.48
N GLY A 186 40.33 2.24 17.55
CA GLY A 186 41.44 1.30 17.71
C GLY A 186 42.81 1.91 18.00
N GLU A 187 42.89 3.24 18.23
CA GLU A 187 44.08 3.95 18.73
C GLU A 187 43.95 4.26 20.23
#